data_AF-A0A7C6DV83-F1
#
_entry.id   AF-A0A7C6DV83-F1
#
_cell.length_a   1.000
_cell.length_b   1.000
_cell.length_c   1.000
_cell.angle_alpha   90.00
_cell.angle_beta   90.00
_cell.angle_gamma   90.00
#
_symmetry.space_group_name_H-M   'P 1'
#
loop_
_entity.id
_entity.type
_entity.pdbx_description
1 polymer ?
#
loop_
_entity_poly.entity_id
_entity_poly.type
_entity_poly.pdbx_seq_one_letter_code
_entity_poly.pdbx_strand_id
1 'polypeptide(L)'
;MTLDRKSAKAYLLGLSGKSETERIERLLLEDEKAPEILFALENELIEDYIEGILPEKERLAFESHFLDSEERREQVKEIAMLKRLASGEHRAVSSVEEEPRKSNSLSFWLYLAVIVITLALVIFAGWRFFGPAAFIPLSDLSPESGPPYFCKPRDLVILTV
;
A
#
# COMPACT_ATOMS: atom_id res chain seq x y z
N MET A 1 9.43 -17.39 -5.12
CA MET A 1 9.39 -17.25 -3.65
C MET A 1 10.01 -15.91 -3.34
N THR A 2 9.33 -15.02 -2.64
CA THR A 2 9.82 -13.65 -2.41
C THR A 2 10.54 -13.53 -1.07
N LEU A 3 11.51 -12.61 -0.98
CA LEU A 3 12.16 -12.29 0.28
C LEU A 3 11.21 -11.48 1.19
N ASP A 4 10.88 -12.03 2.36
CA ASP A 4 10.09 -11.31 3.37
C ASP A 4 10.95 -10.28 4.13
N ARG A 5 10.38 -9.10 4.43
CA ARG A 5 11.13 -8.01 5.11
C ARG A 5 11.63 -8.41 6.50
N LYS A 6 10.86 -9.18 7.28
CA LYS A 6 11.28 -9.59 8.61
C LYS A 6 12.47 -10.54 8.53
N SER A 7 12.43 -11.49 7.59
CA SER A 7 13.55 -12.38 7.31
C SER A 7 14.79 -11.62 6.80
N ALA A 8 14.61 -10.63 5.92
CA ALA A 8 15.70 -9.79 5.42
C ALA A 8 16.35 -8.95 6.53
N LYS A 9 15.55 -8.34 7.41
CA LYS A 9 16.06 -7.60 8.58
C LYS A 9 16.83 -8.53 9.54
N ALA A 10 16.31 -9.71 9.83
CA ALA A 10 17.02 -10.69 10.64
C ALA A 10 18.34 -11.12 10.00
N TYR A 11 18.39 -11.25 8.67
CA TYR A 11 19.60 -11.57 7.93
C TYR A 11 20.65 -10.45 8.03
N LEU A 12 20.27 -9.19 7.81
CA LEU A 12 21.17 -8.04 7.92
C LEU A 12 21.77 -7.87 9.33
N LEU A 13 20.99 -8.22 10.37
CA LEU A 13 21.41 -8.15 11.76
C LEU A 13 22.13 -9.42 12.25
N GLY A 14 22.36 -10.42 11.39
CA GLY A 14 23.00 -11.68 11.79
C GLY A 14 22.15 -12.54 12.74
N LEU A 15 20.85 -12.29 12.83
CA LEU A 15 19.90 -13.01 13.69
C LEU A 15 19.23 -14.21 13.00
N SER A 16 19.51 -14.41 11.71
CA SER A 16 19.00 -15.54 10.93
C SER A 16 19.75 -16.84 11.26
N GLY A 17 19.02 -17.94 11.37
CA GLY A 17 19.61 -19.26 11.47
C GLY A 17 20.19 -19.72 10.13
N LYS A 18 21.15 -20.67 10.17
CA LYS A 18 21.89 -21.15 8.99
C LYS A 18 21.02 -21.51 7.78
N SER A 19 19.95 -22.29 7.99
CA SER A 19 19.02 -22.68 6.91
C SER A 19 18.29 -21.48 6.28
N GLU A 20 17.99 -20.45 7.06
CA GLU A 20 17.35 -19.23 6.54
C GLU A 20 18.36 -18.35 5.82
N THR A 21 19.59 -18.26 6.33
CA THR A 21 20.69 -17.57 5.66
C THR A 21 20.94 -18.14 4.26
N GLU A 22 21.10 -19.47 4.14
CA GLU A 22 21.29 -20.14 2.85
C GLU A 22 20.11 -19.94 1.88
N ARG A 23 18.88 -19.91 2.41
CA ARG A 23 17.67 -19.63 1.62
C ARG A 23 17.67 -18.20 1.10
N ILE A 24 18.05 -17.23 1.93
CA ILE A 24 18.09 -15.81 1.56
C ILE A 24 19.21 -15.55 0.54
N GLU A 25 20.39 -16.13 0.73
CA GLU A 25 21.50 -16.03 -0.22
C GLU A 25 21.10 -16.54 -1.60
N ARG A 26 20.39 -17.68 -1.66
CA ARG A 26 19.84 -18.20 -2.92
C ARG A 26 18.84 -17.21 -3.55
N LEU A 27 17.94 -16.65 -2.76
CA LEU A 27 16.97 -15.66 -3.26
C LEU A 27 17.66 -14.40 -3.78
N LEU A 28 18.76 -13.95 -3.17
CA LEU A 28 19.51 -12.79 -3.66
C LEU A 28 20.13 -13.03 -5.04
N LEU A 29 20.35 -14.29 -5.43
CA LEU A 29 20.87 -14.66 -6.75
C LEU A 29 19.76 -14.95 -7.78
N GLU A 30 18.61 -15.46 -7.33
CA GLU A 30 17.54 -15.96 -8.20
C GLU A 30 16.37 -14.98 -8.38
N ASP A 31 16.11 -14.10 -7.40
CA ASP A 31 14.99 -13.16 -7.40
C ASP A 31 15.50 -11.72 -7.56
N GLU A 32 15.18 -11.09 -8.69
CA GLU A 32 15.58 -9.71 -9.01
C GLU A 32 15.10 -8.68 -7.97
N LYS A 33 14.03 -8.96 -7.23
CA LYS A 33 13.49 -8.04 -6.21
C LYS A 33 14.17 -8.18 -4.85
N ALA A 34 14.80 -9.32 -4.58
CA ALA A 34 15.39 -9.58 -3.27
C ALA A 34 16.52 -8.58 -2.92
N PRO A 35 17.44 -8.22 -3.85
CA PRO A 35 18.43 -7.17 -3.62
C PRO A 35 17.81 -5.80 -3.31
N GLU A 36 16.75 -5.41 -4.03
CA GLU A 36 16.07 -4.12 -3.81
C GLU A 36 15.46 -4.03 -2.40
N ILE A 37 14.82 -5.11 -1.93
CA ILE A 37 14.25 -5.19 -0.58
C ILE A 37 15.36 -5.10 0.48
N LEU A 38 16.47 -5.80 0.25
CA LEU A 38 17.60 -5.80 1.18
C LEU A 38 18.23 -4.41 1.28
N PHE A 39 18.44 -3.75 0.14
CA PHE A 39 18.99 -2.39 0.07
C PHE A 39 18.08 -1.35 0.74
N ALA A 40 16.76 -1.42 0.53
CA ALA A 40 15.82 -0.54 1.19
C ALA A 40 15.86 -0.72 2.73
N LEU A 41 15.87 -1.97 3.20
CA LEU A 41 15.97 -2.27 4.64
C LEU A 41 17.31 -1.86 5.24
N GLU A 42 18.40 -1.98 4.50
CA GLU A 42 19.72 -1.53 4.95
C GLU A 42 19.71 -0.03 5.25
N ASN A 43 19.22 0.79 4.31
CA ASN A 43 19.13 2.24 4.50
C ASN A 43 18.22 2.61 5.70
N GLU A 44 17.07 1.96 5.83
CA GLU A 44 16.18 2.16 6.99
C GLU A 44 16.88 1.82 8.32
N LEU A 45 17.61 0.70 8.39
CA LEU A 45 18.35 0.32 9.60
C LEU A 45 19.45 1.33 9.94
N ILE A 46 20.15 1.86 8.93
CA ILE A 46 21.18 2.89 9.14
C ILE A 46 20.53 4.18 9.67
N GLU A 47 19.42 4.61 9.09
CA GLU A 47 18.69 5.78 9.54
C GLU A 47 18.18 5.63 10.98
N ASP A 48 17.53 4.49 11.29
CA ASP A 48 17.04 4.16 12.62
C ASP A 48 18.17 4.11 13.66
N TYR A 49 19.34 3.59 13.27
CA TYR A 49 20.54 3.54 14.11
C TYR A 49 21.07 4.96 14.40
N ILE A 50 21.21 5.80 13.37
CA ILE A 50 21.67 7.20 13.51
C ILE A 50 20.70 8.02 14.37
N GLU A 51 19.40 7.80 14.21
CA GLU A 51 18.36 8.48 14.99
C GLU A 51 18.22 7.93 16.42
N GLY A 52 18.86 6.82 16.75
CA GLY A 52 18.81 6.21 18.08
C GLY A 52 17.46 5.56 18.40
N ILE A 53 16.67 5.19 17.38
CA ILE A 53 15.33 4.61 17.55
C ILE A 53 15.30 3.09 17.38
N LEU A 54 16.46 2.47 17.05
CA LEU A 54 16.58 1.02 16.94
C LEU A 54 16.45 0.35 18.33
N PRO A 55 15.57 -0.67 18.49
CA PRO A 55 15.42 -1.40 19.75
C PRO A 55 16.74 -1.94 20.27
N GLU A 56 16.95 -1.99 21.59
CA GLU A 56 18.24 -2.36 22.20
C GLU A 56 18.83 -3.67 21.66
N LYS A 57 18.01 -4.73 21.55
CA LYS A 57 18.44 -6.01 20.99
C LYS A 57 18.93 -5.89 19.55
N GLU A 58 18.23 -5.10 18.74
CA GLU A 58 18.57 -4.88 17.33
C GLU A 58 19.79 -3.95 17.19
N ARG A 59 19.92 -2.94 18.06
CA ARG A 59 21.09 -2.07 18.14
C ARG A 59 22.36 -2.85 18.44
N LEU A 60 22.32 -3.74 19.43
CA LEU A 60 23.46 -4.60 19.75
C LEU A 60 23.85 -5.50 18.57
N ALA A 61 22.87 -6.09 17.89
CA ALA A 61 23.11 -6.91 16.71
C ALA A 61 23.65 -6.09 15.52
N PHE A 62 23.16 -4.86 15.35
CA PHE A 62 23.65 -3.93 14.34
C PHE A 62 25.12 -3.57 14.61
N GLU A 63 25.46 -3.24 15.85
CA GLU A 63 26.85 -2.91 16.24
C GLU A 63 27.79 -4.10 16.13
N SER A 64 27.34 -5.32 16.47
CA SER A 64 28.19 -6.52 16.47
C SER A 64 28.32 -7.20 15.10
N HIS A 65 27.30 -7.12 14.25
CA HIS A 65 27.27 -7.82 12.96
C HIS A 65 27.25 -6.86 11.78
N PHE A 66 26.39 -5.84 11.79
CA PHE A 66 26.27 -4.94 10.65
C PHE A 66 27.52 -4.05 10.54
N LEU A 67 28.00 -3.49 11.65
CA LEU A 67 29.18 -2.60 11.69
C LEU A 67 30.53 -3.32 11.76
N ASP A 68 30.58 -4.64 11.54
CA ASP A 68 31.82 -5.40 11.57
C ASP A 68 32.74 -5.04 10.39
N SER A 69 32.16 -4.70 9.23
CA SER A 69 32.88 -4.24 8.03
C SER A 69 33.26 -2.75 8.09
N GLU A 70 34.49 -2.41 7.68
CA GLU A 70 34.94 -1.02 7.54
C GLU A 70 34.05 -0.21 6.58
N GLU A 71 33.69 -0.80 5.44
CA GLU A 71 32.83 -0.17 4.43
C GLU A 71 31.48 0.26 5.03
N ARG A 72 30.87 -0.60 5.85
CA ARG A 72 29.58 -0.30 6.51
C ARG A 72 29.72 0.79 7.57
N ARG A 73 30.85 0.84 8.29
CA ARG A 73 31.13 1.92 9.23
C ARG A 73 31.29 3.27 8.52
N GLU A 74 31.95 3.27 7.37
CA GLU A 74 32.10 4.47 6.53
C GLU A 74 30.76 4.95 5.99
N GLN A 75 29.94 4.05 5.43
CA GLN A 75 28.59 4.35 4.96
C GLN A 75 27.72 5.03 6.03
N VAL A 76 27.69 4.48 7.25
CA VAL A 76 26.94 5.09 8.37
C VAL A 76 27.48 6.47 8.72
N LYS A 77 28.80 6.66 8.73
CA LYS A 77 29.43 7.95 9.02
C LYS A 77 29.10 9.00 7.96
N GLU A 78 29.10 8.63 6.68
CA GLU A 78 28.74 9.52 5.58
C GLU A 78 27.29 9.98 5.69
N ILE A 79 26.36 9.03 5.88
CA ILE A 79 24.93 9.33 6.02
C ILE A 79 24.70 10.21 7.27
N ALA A 80 25.36 9.91 8.39
CA ALA A 80 25.28 10.73 9.61
C ALA A 80 25.79 12.16 9.38
N MET A 81 26.89 12.32 8.64
CA MET A 81 27.44 13.63 8.29
C MET A 81 26.48 14.43 7.41
N LEU A 82 25.91 13.80 6.37
CA LEU A 82 24.93 14.42 5.49
C LEU A 82 23.66 14.85 6.24
N LYS A 83 23.11 13.98 7.10
CA LYS A 83 21.92 14.31 7.93
C LYS A 83 22.20 15.49 8.86
N ARG A 84 23.40 15.57 9.45
CA ARG A 84 23.79 16.69 10.31
C ARG A 84 23.88 18.01 9.54
N LEU A 85 24.41 17.99 8.33
CA LEU A 85 24.49 19.18 7.47
C LEU A 85 23.09 19.64 7.04
N ALA A 86 22.24 18.72 6.57
CA ALA A 86 20.87 19.02 6.19
C ALA A 86 20.02 19.57 7.35
N SER A 87 20.29 19.12 8.58
CA SER A 87 19.62 19.63 9.79
C SER A 87 20.16 21.00 10.26
N GLY A 88 21.37 21.38 9.84
CA GLY A 88 22.07 22.59 10.26
C GLY A 88 21.52 23.88 9.64
N GLU A 89 20.98 23.81 8.42
CA GLU A 89 20.40 24.98 7.72
C GLU A 89 19.00 25.37 8.24
N HIS A 90 18.31 24.49 8.98
CA HIS A 90 16.96 24.76 9.53
C HIS A 90 16.93 25.28 10.97
N ARG A 91 18.08 25.38 11.66
CA ARG A 91 18.13 25.77 13.08
C ARG A 91 17.88 27.25 13.39
N ALA A 92 17.67 28.10 12.38
CA ALA A 92 17.29 29.50 12.61
C ALA A 92 15.79 29.72 12.88
N VAL A 93 14.90 28.71 12.70
CA VAL A 93 13.44 28.93 12.75
C VAL A 93 12.64 27.96 13.62
N SER A 94 13.21 26.90 14.21
CA SER A 94 12.42 25.97 15.02
C SER A 94 13.00 25.74 16.40
N SER A 95 12.75 26.70 17.29
CA SER A 95 12.62 26.41 18.72
C SER A 95 11.19 25.98 18.98
N VAL A 96 10.90 24.69 18.75
CA VAL A 96 9.68 24.06 19.24
C VAL A 96 10.13 22.85 20.03
N GLU A 97 9.71 22.83 21.30
CA GLU A 97 9.93 21.83 22.33
C GLU A 97 10.11 20.40 21.80
N GLU A 98 11.24 19.80 22.18
CA GLU A 98 11.52 18.38 22.01
C GLU A 98 10.69 17.56 23.00
N GLU A 99 9.52 17.10 22.57
CA GLU A 99 8.86 15.94 23.15
C GLU A 99 9.59 14.65 22.71
N PRO A 100 9.74 13.64 23.59
CA PRO A 100 10.42 12.40 23.27
C PRO A 100 9.69 11.70 22.13
N ARG A 101 10.32 11.71 20.95
CA ARG A 101 9.82 11.14 19.71
C ARG A 101 9.80 9.62 19.81
N LYS A 102 8.81 9.08 20.51
CA LYS A 102 8.46 7.66 20.49
C LYS A 102 8.13 7.33 19.03
N SER A 103 8.92 6.43 18.43
CA SER A 103 8.79 6.02 17.04
C SER A 103 7.40 5.44 16.77
N ASN A 104 6.57 6.25 16.12
CA ASN A 104 5.18 5.96 15.86
C ASN A 104 5.06 5.13 14.58
N SER A 105 5.16 3.80 14.73
CA SER A 105 4.62 2.79 13.79
C SER A 105 3.15 3.08 13.40
N LEU A 106 2.46 3.94 14.16
CA LEU A 106 1.13 4.50 13.90
C LEU A 106 1.04 5.39 12.65
N SER A 107 2.13 6.03 12.21
CA SER A 107 2.12 6.89 11.00
C SER A 107 1.78 6.09 9.75
N PHE A 108 2.30 4.86 9.69
CA PHE A 108 2.03 3.91 8.63
C PHE A 108 0.58 3.39 8.68
N TRP A 109 0.06 3.12 9.89
CA TRP A 109 -1.34 2.72 10.09
C TRP A 109 -2.36 3.83 9.78
N LEU A 110 -2.03 5.09 10.09
CA LEU A 110 -2.86 6.24 9.74
C LEU A 110 -2.90 6.46 8.22
N TYR A 111 -1.76 6.28 7.54
CA TYR A 111 -1.71 6.37 6.09
C TYR A 111 -2.57 5.30 5.42
N LEU A 112 -2.53 4.06 5.92
CA LEU A 112 -3.39 2.97 5.45
C LEU A 112 -4.88 3.26 5.70
N ALA A 113 -5.23 3.81 6.88
CA ALA A 113 -6.60 4.18 7.21
C ALA A 113 -7.16 5.27 6.28
N VAL A 114 -6.35 6.29 5.95
CA VAL A 114 -6.75 7.34 5.00
C VAL A 114 -7.00 6.77 3.60
N ILE A 115 -6.19 5.84 3.13
CA ILE A 115 -6.37 5.16 1.83
C ILE A 115 -7.66 4.34 1.82
N VAL A 116 -7.93 3.57 2.88
CA VAL A 116 -9.16 2.76 2.98
C VAL A 116 -10.40 3.66 3.03
N ILE A 117 -10.36 4.76 3.79
CA ILE A 117 -11.47 5.71 3.88
C ILE A 117 -11.72 6.40 2.53
N THR A 118 -10.67 6.81 1.83
CA THR A 118 -10.79 7.45 0.51
C THR A 118 -11.35 6.47 -0.54
N LEU A 119 -10.86 5.23 -0.59
CA LEU A 119 -11.43 4.18 -1.45
C LEU A 119 -12.90 3.89 -1.12
N ALA A 120 -13.24 3.76 0.18
CA ALA A 120 -14.61 3.52 0.61
C ALA A 120 -15.55 4.68 0.20
N LEU A 121 -15.10 5.93 0.31
CA LEU A 121 -15.86 7.10 -0.13
C LEU A 121 -16.05 7.14 -1.65
N VAL A 122 -15.03 6.77 -2.44
CA VAL A 122 -15.14 6.68 -3.91
C VAL A 122 -16.13 5.59 -4.32
N ILE A 123 -16.07 4.41 -3.69
CA ILE A 123 -17.02 3.31 -3.95
C ILE A 123 -18.44 3.73 -3.55
N PHE A 124 -18.60 4.34 -2.37
CA PHE A 124 -19.90 4.80 -1.88
C PHE A 124 -20.50 5.91 -2.75
N ALA A 125 -19.69 6.88 -3.18
CA ALA A 125 -20.11 7.92 -4.12
C ALA A 125 -20.46 7.33 -5.50
N GLY A 126 -19.67 6.35 -5.95
CA GLY A 126 -19.94 5.58 -7.17
C GLY A 126 -21.29 4.86 -7.12
N TRP A 127 -21.62 4.21 -6.00
CA TRP A 127 -22.94 3.58 -5.80
C TRP A 127 -24.08 4.60 -5.75
N ARG A 128 -23.82 5.81 -5.25
CA ARG A 128 -24.80 6.90 -5.19
C ARG A 128 -25.10 7.49 -6.56
N PHE A 129 -24.11 7.51 -7.47
CA PHE A 129 -24.23 8.03 -8.83
C PHE A 129 -24.62 6.97 -9.88
N PHE A 130 -24.14 5.73 -9.72
CA PHE A 130 -24.49 4.54 -10.51
C PHE A 130 -25.40 3.64 -9.68
N GLY A 131 -26.59 4.13 -9.31
CA GLY A 131 -27.59 3.29 -8.66
C GLY A 131 -27.95 2.07 -9.52
N PRO A 132 -28.46 0.97 -8.93
CA PRO A 132 -28.90 -0.23 -9.64
C PRO A 132 -30.21 0.04 -10.40
N ALA A 133 -30.19 0.93 -11.38
CA ALA A 133 -31.33 1.29 -12.22
C ALA A 133 -31.25 0.69 -13.64
N ALA A 134 -30.33 -0.27 -13.87
CA ALA A 134 -30.24 -0.97 -15.14
C ALA A 134 -30.64 -2.46 -15.06
N PHE A 135 -31.30 -2.88 -13.97
CA PHE A 135 -31.98 -4.17 -13.97
C PHE A 135 -33.40 -3.98 -14.52
N ILE A 136 -33.52 -4.00 -15.85
CA ILE A 136 -34.82 -4.08 -16.52
C ILE A 136 -35.40 -5.47 -16.17
N PRO A 137 -36.51 -5.58 -15.43
CA PRO A 137 -37.13 -6.86 -15.19
C PRO A 137 -37.70 -7.39 -16.51
N LEU A 138 -37.29 -8.60 -16.90
CA LEU A 138 -37.72 -9.30 -18.12
C LEU A 138 -39.15 -9.87 -17.98
N SER A 139 -40.05 -9.15 -17.28
CA SER A 139 -41.44 -9.55 -17.05
C SER A 139 -42.43 -8.84 -17.98
N ASP A 140 -41.96 -7.96 -18.87
CA ASP A 140 -42.81 -7.11 -19.72
C ASP A 140 -42.89 -7.57 -21.20
N LEU A 141 -42.38 -8.75 -21.51
CA LEU A 141 -42.58 -9.39 -22.81
C LEU A 141 -43.52 -10.60 -22.67
N SER A 142 -44.77 -10.34 -22.28
CA SER A 142 -45.86 -11.31 -22.44
C SER A 142 -46.62 -11.04 -23.75
N PRO A 143 -46.76 -12.02 -24.64
CA PRO A 143 -47.38 -11.86 -25.94
C PRO A 143 -48.87 -12.23 -25.88
N GLU A 144 -49.74 -11.40 -25.31
CA GLU A 144 -51.19 -11.60 -25.48
C GLU A 144 -51.98 -10.28 -25.40
N SER A 145 -52.40 -9.79 -26.57
CA SER A 145 -53.76 -9.25 -26.74
C SER A 145 -54.00 -9.06 -28.23
N GLY A 146 -54.57 -10.11 -28.85
CA GLY A 146 -55.13 -10.02 -30.19
C GLY A 146 -56.28 -8.99 -30.25
N PRO A 147 -56.60 -8.45 -31.43
CA PRO A 147 -57.68 -7.49 -31.57
C PRO A 147 -59.05 -8.20 -31.56
N PRO A 148 -60.02 -7.80 -30.70
CA PRO A 148 -61.38 -8.28 -30.85
C PRO A 148 -62.27 -7.14 -31.36
N TYR A 149 -62.31 -6.91 -32.68
CA TYR A 149 -63.41 -6.14 -33.27
C TYR A 149 -63.90 -6.81 -34.56
N PHE A 150 -64.77 -7.80 -34.36
CA PHE A 150 -65.67 -8.33 -35.37
C PHE A 150 -67.02 -7.60 -35.30
N CYS A 151 -67.47 -7.12 -36.46
CA CYS A 151 -68.85 -6.87 -36.93
C CYS A 151 -69.85 -6.05 -36.09
N LYS A 152 -70.37 -4.98 -36.73
CA LYS A 152 -71.82 -4.73 -36.77
C LYS A 152 -72.26 -4.34 -38.20
N PRO A 153 -73.40 -4.86 -38.73
CA PRO A 153 -73.82 -4.70 -40.12
C PRO A 153 -74.94 -3.67 -40.34
N ARG A 154 -75.11 -3.27 -41.62
CA ARG A 154 -76.22 -2.53 -42.29
C ARG A 154 -76.38 -1.06 -41.85
N ASP A 155 -76.48 -0.06 -42.75
CA ASP A 155 -77.40 0.12 -43.88
C ASP A 155 -76.68 0.76 -45.10
N LEU A 156 -76.71 0.21 -46.32
CA LEU A 156 -77.73 0.43 -47.36
C LEU A 156 -78.40 1.81 -47.37
N VAL A 157 -77.79 2.78 -48.07
CA VAL A 157 -78.55 3.87 -48.71
C VAL A 157 -78.14 3.95 -50.18
N ILE A 158 -79.15 3.64 -50.99
CA ILE A 158 -79.30 3.80 -52.43
C ILE A 158 -79.23 5.30 -52.78
N LEU A 159 -78.71 5.68 -53.96
CA LEU A 159 -79.33 6.59 -54.96
C LEU A 159 -78.26 7.22 -55.89
N THR A 160 -78.29 6.81 -57.17
CA THR A 160 -78.61 7.61 -58.40
C THR A 160 -77.52 8.60 -58.83
N VAL A 161 -77.19 8.81 -60.10
CA VAL A 161 -77.67 8.39 -61.45
C VAL A 161 -76.47 8.52 -62.38
#